data_AF-A0AAX2LXE2-F1
#
_entry.id   AF-A0AAX2LXE2-F1
#
_cell.length_a   1.000
_cell.length_b   1.000
_cell.length_c   1.000
_cell.angle_alpha   90.00
_cell.angle_beta   90.00
_cell.angle_gamma   90.00
#
_symmetry.space_group_name_H-M   'P 1'
#
loop_
_entity.id
_entity.type
_entity.pdbx_description
1 polymer ?
#
loop_
_entity_poly.entity_id
_entity_poly.type
_entity_poly.pdbx_seq_one_letter_code
_entity_poly.pdbx_strand_id
1 'polypeptide(L)'
;MQESIIDIQSKSTYLIDENITKKGTLAIFSIKDSKFYTLGEVYLLGLIISKFLASFASINSFCELKIRCLDSKEILHYPASFGKKALI
;
A
#
# COMPACT_ATOMS: atom_id res chain seq x y z
N MET A 1 10.22 -14.64 -5.85
CA MET A 1 9.27 -13.61 -5.33
C MET A 1 8.66 -13.99 -3.98
N GLN A 2 8.19 -15.21 -3.73
CA GLN A 2 7.45 -15.50 -2.48
C GLN A 2 8.25 -15.28 -1.18
N GLU A 3 9.59 -15.39 -1.24
CA GLU A 3 10.47 -15.12 -0.10
C GLU A 3 11.07 -13.69 -0.07
N SER A 4 10.58 -12.76 -0.89
CA SER A 4 11.09 -11.39 -0.90
C SER A 4 10.33 -10.47 0.05
N ILE A 5 9.06 -10.76 0.34
CA ILE A 5 8.29 -10.04 1.36
C ILE A 5 8.68 -10.60 2.72
N ILE A 6 9.23 -9.73 3.58
CA ILE A 6 9.74 -10.11 4.91
C ILE A 6 8.72 -9.83 5.99
N ASP A 7 7.98 -8.74 5.86
CA ASP A 7 7.03 -8.29 6.86
C ASP A 7 5.91 -7.49 6.21
N ILE A 8 4.71 -7.59 6.78
CA ILE A 8 3.54 -6.82 6.40
C ILE A 8 2.91 -6.27 7.68
N GLN A 9 2.88 -4.96 7.79
CA GLN A 9 2.23 -4.25 8.89
C GLN A 9 1.09 -3.41 8.36
N SER A 10 0.13 -3.12 9.23
CA SER A 10 -0.91 -2.16 8.92
C SER A 10 -1.18 -1.26 10.12
N LYS A 11 -1.60 -0.03 9.85
CA LYS A 11 -2.08 0.88 10.88
C LYS A 11 -3.23 1.74 10.34
N SER A 12 -4.09 2.18 11.25
CA SER A 12 -5.08 3.20 10.89
C SER A 12 -4.39 4.50 10.50
N THR A 13 -4.94 5.18 9.51
CA THR A 13 -4.51 6.52 9.07
C THR A 13 -5.75 7.36 8.75
N TYR A 14 -5.57 8.66 8.65
CA TYR A 14 -6.65 9.62 8.40
C TYR A 14 -6.20 10.62 7.34
N LEU A 15 -7.12 10.99 6.47
CA LEU A 15 -6.94 12.08 5.52
C LEU A 15 -8.22 12.92 5.45
N ILE A 16 -8.11 14.12 4.91
CA ILE A 16 -9.25 15.00 4.64
C ILE A 16 -9.62 14.82 3.17
N ASP A 17 -10.89 14.47 2.93
CA ASP A 17 -11.48 14.35 1.60
C ASP A 17 -12.78 15.16 1.58
N GLU A 18 -12.88 16.16 0.69
CA GLU A 18 -14.04 17.07 0.61
C GLU A 18 -14.47 17.68 1.96
N ASN A 19 -13.50 18.11 2.78
CA ASN A 19 -13.70 18.63 4.14
C ASN A 19 -14.22 17.62 5.19
N ILE A 20 -14.27 16.34 4.85
CA ILE A 20 -14.64 15.25 5.75
C ILE A 20 -13.38 14.45 6.10
N THR A 21 -13.16 14.22 7.39
CA THR A 21 -12.10 13.30 7.83
C THR A 21 -12.51 11.86 7.51
N LYS A 22 -11.78 11.22 6.61
CA LYS A 22 -11.95 9.79 6.31
C LYS A 22 -10.89 8.99 7.05
N LYS A 23 -11.32 7.84 7.61
CA LYS A 23 -10.43 6.85 8.22
C LYS A 23 -10.08 5.80 7.17
N GLY A 24 -8.81 5.45 7.07
CA GLY A 24 -8.31 4.43 6.16
C GLY A 24 -7.24 3.56 6.81
N THR A 25 -6.63 2.73 5.98
CA THR A 25 -5.56 1.81 6.38
C THR A 25 -4.29 2.13 5.61
N LEU A 26 -3.19 2.37 6.32
CA LEU A 26 -1.85 2.39 5.73
C LEU A 26 -1.24 0.99 5.88
N ALA A 27 -1.02 0.32 4.75
CA ALA A 27 -0.28 -0.93 4.68
C ALA A 27 1.21 -0.64 4.45
N ILE A 28 2.08 -1.36 5.15
CA ILE A 28 3.54 -1.20 5.09
C ILE A 28 4.15 -2.57 4.81
N PHE A 29 4.73 -2.73 3.64
CA PHE A 29 5.37 -3.96 3.20
C PHE A 29 6.89 -3.76 3.29
N SER A 30 7.58 -4.68 3.94
CA SER A 30 9.04 -4.72 3.96
C SER A 30 9.52 -5.78 2.98
N ILE A 31 10.30 -5.38 1.97
CA ILE A 31 10.71 -6.23 0.86
C ILE A 31 12.23 -6.23 0.72
N LYS A 32 12.84 -7.41 0.56
CA LYS A 32 14.21 -7.56 0.05
C LYS A 32 14.22 -7.29 -1.46
N ASP A 33 14.47 -6.05 -1.83
CA ASP A 33 14.49 -5.57 -3.20
C ASP A 33 15.66 -6.14 -4.03
N SER A 34 16.70 -6.68 -3.39
CA SER A 34 17.76 -7.46 -4.05
C SER A 34 17.25 -8.75 -4.72
N LYS A 35 16.06 -9.24 -4.36
CA LYS A 35 15.40 -10.39 -5.02
C LYS A 35 14.61 -10.00 -6.28
N PHE A 36 14.65 -8.72 -6.67
CA PHE A 36 14.06 -8.20 -7.90
C PHE A 36 15.16 -7.74 -8.85
N TYR A 37 14.86 -7.72 -10.14
CA TYR A 37 15.83 -7.31 -11.16
C TYR A 37 16.14 -5.81 -11.05
N THR A 38 15.12 -5.00 -10.73
CA THR A 38 15.28 -3.56 -10.48
C THR A 38 14.26 -3.06 -9.47
N LEU A 39 14.51 -1.86 -8.91
CA LEU A 39 13.50 -1.11 -8.13
C LEU A 39 12.23 -0.82 -8.94
N GLY A 40 12.32 -0.76 -10.27
CA GLY A 40 11.17 -0.60 -11.15
C GLY A 40 10.17 -1.74 -11.05
N GLU A 41 10.64 -2.98 -10.86
CA GLU A 41 9.75 -4.13 -10.65
C GLU A 41 9.05 -4.06 -9.28
N VAL A 42 9.77 -3.63 -8.24
CA VAL A 42 9.19 -3.38 -6.91
C VAL A 42 8.14 -2.28 -6.99
N TYR A 43 8.39 -1.25 -7.80
CA TYR A 43 7.45 -0.17 -8.04
C TYR A 43 6.16 -0.67 -8.73
N LEU A 44 6.31 -1.45 -9.80
CA LEU A 44 5.19 -2.04 -10.52
C LEU A 44 4.36 -2.97 -9.62
N LEU A 45 5.03 -3.80 -8.80
CA LEU A 45 4.37 -4.64 -7.81
C LEU A 45 3.53 -3.81 -6.85
N GLY A 46 4.07 -2.69 -6.34
CA GLY A 46 3.34 -1.83 -5.42
C GLY A 46 2.12 -1.15 -6.05
N LEU A 47 2.16 -0.80 -7.34
CA LEU A 47 0.98 -0.31 -8.05
C LEU A 47 -0.14 -1.36 -8.09
N ILE A 48 0.20 -2.63 -8.32
CA ILE A 48 -0.76 -3.74 -8.34
C ILE A 48 -1.32 -3.98 -6.93
N ILE A 49 -0.45 -4.05 -5.92
CA ILE A 49 -0.84 -4.27 -4.52
C ILE A 49 -1.73 -3.12 -4.02
N SER A 50 -1.39 -1.86 -4.33
CA SER A 50 -2.18 -0.70 -3.93
C SER A 50 -3.62 -0.79 -4.46
N LYS A 51 -3.80 -1.12 -5.75
CA LYS A 51 -5.11 -1.33 -6.36
C LYS A 51 -5.85 -2.52 -5.75
N PHE A 52 -5.14 -3.63 -5.52
CA PHE A 52 -5.69 -4.82 -4.88
C PHE A 52 -6.22 -4.51 -3.48
N LEU A 53 -5.43 -3.85 -2.61
CA LEU A 53 -5.84 -3.48 -1.26
C LEU A 53 -7.07 -2.55 -1.27
N ALA A 54 -7.08 -1.55 -2.16
CA ALA A 54 -8.23 -0.65 -2.31
C ALA A 54 -9.52 -1.36 -2.72
N SER A 55 -9.44 -2.50 -3.42
CA SER A 55 -10.64 -3.29 -3.76
C SER A 55 -11.39 -3.86 -2.54
N PHE A 56 -10.71 -3.97 -1.39
CA PHE A 56 -11.32 -4.42 -0.12
C PHE A 56 -11.80 -3.26 0.76
N ALA A 57 -11.35 -2.03 0.49
CA ALA A 57 -11.79 -0.85 1.22
C ALA A 57 -13.27 -0.56 0.91
N SER A 58 -14.02 -0.21 1.95
CA SER A 58 -15.40 0.28 1.80
C SER A 58 -15.41 1.65 1.13
N ILE A 59 -16.56 2.04 0.60
CA ILE A 59 -16.77 3.36 -0.03
C ILE A 59 -16.44 4.54 0.90
N ASN A 60 -16.52 4.33 2.21
CA ASN A 60 -16.21 5.33 3.24
C ASN A 60 -14.77 5.20 3.80
N SER A 61 -13.91 4.45 3.12
CA SER A 61 -12.54 4.18 3.54
C SER A 61 -11.57 4.20 2.35
N PHE A 62 -10.28 4.15 2.65
CA PHE A 62 -9.21 4.11 1.66
C PHE A 62 -8.05 3.23 2.13
N CYS A 63 -7.22 2.82 1.18
CA CYS A 63 -5.95 2.17 1.45
C CYS A 63 -4.79 3.01 0.93
N GLU A 64 -3.78 3.21 1.77
CA GLU A 64 -2.45 3.69 1.39
C GLU A 64 -1.46 2.53 1.45
N LEU A 65 -0.42 2.59 0.62
CA LEU A 65 0.64 1.59 0.64
C LEU A 65 2.02 2.26 0.74
N LYS A 66 2.86 1.71 1.60
CA LYS A 66 4.30 1.97 1.65
C LYS A 66 5.04 0.66 1.43
N ILE A 67 6.03 0.66 0.55
CA ILE A 67 6.99 -0.43 0.41
C ILE A 67 8.34 0.07 0.92
N ARG A 68 8.87 -0.56 1.95
CA ARG A 68 10.23 -0.37 2.46
C ARG A 68 11.14 -1.38 1.77
N CYS A 69 12.03 -0.89 0.93
CA CYS A 69 13.07 -1.67 0.26
C CYS A 69 14.23 -1.84 1.24
N LEU A 70 14.46 -3.06 1.72
CA LEU A 70 15.40 -3.32 2.82
C LEU A 70 16.87 -3.23 2.40
N ASP A 71 17.17 -3.53 1.13
CA ASP A 71 18.53 -3.59 0.62
C ASP A 71 19.00 -2.22 0.12
N SER A 72 18.20 -1.54 -0.73
CA SER A 72 18.47 -0.16 -1.19
C SER A 72 18.16 0.92 -0.16
N LYS A 73 17.36 0.61 0.86
CA LYS A 73 16.81 1.56 1.86
C LYS A 73 15.82 2.57 1.29
N GLU A 74 15.37 2.39 0.05
CA GLU A 74 14.34 3.22 -0.57
C GLU A 74 12.96 2.98 0.04
N ILE A 75 12.13 4.03 0.02
CA ILE A 75 10.73 3.93 0.45
C ILE A 75 9.84 4.36 -0.71
N LEU A 76 9.12 3.39 -1.27
CA LEU A 76 8.15 3.64 -2.32
C LEU A 76 6.78 3.95 -1.69
N HIS A 77 6.26 5.13 -1.98
CA HIS A 77 4.96 5.58 -1.49
C HIS A 77 3.90 5.51 -2.58
N TYR A 78 2.76 4.90 -2.25
CA TYR A 78 1.57 4.87 -3.09
C TYR A 78 0.46 5.60 -2.35
N PRO A 79 -0.06 6.70 -2.91
CA PRO A 79 -1.04 7.54 -2.24
C PRO A 79 -2.36 6.81 -2.02
N ALA A 80 -3.23 7.43 -1.22
CA ALA A 80 -4.53 6.89 -0.89
C ALA A 80 -5.33 6.51 -2.14
N SER A 81 -5.79 5.27 -2.16
CA SER A 81 -6.73 4.77 -3.16
C SER A 81 -8.04 4.45 -2.46
N PHE A 82 -9.10 5.16 -2.83
CA PHE A 82 -10.42 5.06 -2.21
C PHE A 82 -11.11 3.75 -2.57
N GLY A 83 -11.81 3.20 -1.58
CA GLY A 83 -12.58 1.98 -1.73
C GLY A 83 -13.79 2.18 -2.62
N LYS A 84 -14.23 1.10 -3.27
CA LYS A 84 -15.44 1.06 -4.10
C LYS A 84 -16.47 0.05 -3.59
N LYS A 85 -16.15 -0.66 -2.51
CA LYS A 85 -17.02 -1.70 -1.97
C LYS A 85 -18.19 -1.03 -1.23
N ALA A 86 -19.41 -1.30 -1.68
CA ALA A 86 -20.62 -0.87 -0.98
C ALA A 86 -20.64 -1.45 0.45
N LEU A 87 -21.20 -0.68 1.39
CA LEU A 87 -21.49 -1.20 2.73
C LEU A 87 -22.61 -2.23 2.61
N ILE A 88 -22.37 -3.44 3.10
CA ILE A 88 -23.39 -4.50 3.24
C ILE A 88 -24.14 -4.26 4.53
#